data_AF-A0AAU5UPC1-F1
#
_entry.id   AF-A0AAU5UPC1-F1
#
_cell.length_a   1.000
_cell.length_b   1.000
_cell.length_c   1.000
_cell.angle_alpha   90.00
_cell.angle_beta   90.00
_cell.angle_gamma   90.00
#
_symmetry.space_group_name_H-M   'P 1'
#
loop_
_entity.id
_entity.type
_entity.pdbx_description
1 polymer ?
#
loop_
_entity_poly.entity_id
_entity_poly.type
_entity_poly.pdbx_seq_one_letter_code
_entity_poly.pdbx_strand_id
1 'polypeptide(L)'
;MSTLAFALAATIKHDGHGGIADLLATPADAAAWLEQQQDQFVEVLGRPLAEQARHSAPRAPAAAAGDGPATSGPGAAGSNEGAVRRGPGAAGSGEGPSGDERMHGELVRIRGAVRALFARAVAPGAPSRADSHLLMDVGAALRMINQAAGRLGAQKLVWEGDGDPGVAWGGGTADPVELVMAGVGRSTIEFLTSADRARLRACPAARCVKYFLQDDPRQMWCSASCGNRERVNRHYRKRHSG
;
A
#
# COMPACT_ATOMS: atom_id res chain seq x y z
N MET A 1 -5.12 2.99 -15.80
CA MET A 1 -4.77 3.63 -14.52
C MET A 1 -5.22 2.68 -13.45
N SER A 2 -4.28 2.16 -12.68
CA SER A 2 -4.58 1.09 -11.72
C SER A 2 -5.55 1.57 -10.66
N THR A 3 -6.55 0.75 -10.36
CA THR A 3 -7.53 0.97 -9.30
C THR A 3 -7.06 0.46 -7.93
N LEU A 4 -5.78 0.09 -7.78
CA LEU A 4 -5.24 -0.56 -6.58
C LEU A 4 -5.46 0.22 -5.28
N ALA A 5 -5.17 1.53 -5.28
CA ALA A 5 -5.42 2.38 -4.11
C ALA A 5 -6.91 2.36 -3.70
N PHE A 6 -7.80 2.35 -4.70
CA PHE A 6 -9.24 2.30 -4.47
C PHE A 6 -9.69 0.92 -3.96
N ALA A 7 -9.17 -0.16 -4.54
CA ALA A 7 -9.42 -1.53 -4.10
C ALA A 7 -8.99 -1.75 -2.64
N LEU A 8 -7.82 -1.22 -2.27
CA LEU A 8 -7.33 -1.28 -0.89
C LEU A 8 -8.24 -0.47 0.06
N ALA A 9 -8.62 0.75 -0.30
CA ALA A 9 -9.53 1.56 0.50
C ALA A 9 -10.90 0.87 0.69
N ALA A 10 -11.34 0.08 -0.30
CA ALA A 10 -12.61 -0.64 -0.31
C ALA A 10 -12.62 -1.95 0.51
N THR A 11 -11.49 -2.35 1.11
CA THR A 11 -11.43 -3.46 2.06
C THR A 11 -12.20 -3.20 3.35
N ILE A 12 -12.48 -1.93 3.67
CA ILE A 12 -13.46 -1.53 4.69
C ILE A 12 -14.82 -1.36 4.02
N LYS A 13 -15.79 -2.21 4.39
CA LYS A 13 -17.16 -2.19 3.85
C LYS A 13 -18.19 -2.45 4.94
N HIS A 14 -19.46 -2.18 4.65
CA HIS A 14 -20.54 -2.58 5.57
C HIS A 14 -20.78 -4.10 5.46
N ASP A 15 -21.06 -4.76 6.58
CA ASP A 15 -21.25 -6.22 6.66
C ASP A 15 -22.64 -6.69 6.19
N GLY A 16 -23.61 -5.78 6.15
CA GLY A 16 -25.01 -6.07 5.80
C GLY A 16 -25.94 -6.14 7.01
N HIS A 17 -25.39 -6.27 8.22
CA HIS A 17 -26.10 -6.42 9.49
C HIS A 17 -26.03 -5.17 10.38
N GLY A 18 -25.31 -4.14 9.95
CA GLY A 18 -25.22 -2.85 10.65
C GLY A 18 -23.83 -2.52 11.13
N GLY A 19 -22.87 -3.43 10.96
CA GLY A 19 -21.48 -3.27 11.31
C GLY A 19 -20.57 -3.00 10.10
N ILE A 20 -19.28 -2.95 10.39
CA ILE A 20 -18.21 -2.76 9.41
C ILE A 20 -17.44 -4.08 9.32
N ALA A 21 -17.33 -4.61 8.10
CA ALA A 21 -16.45 -5.71 7.77
C ALA A 21 -15.10 -5.15 7.28
N ASP A 22 -14.03 -5.78 7.77
CA ASP A 22 -12.66 -5.54 7.34
C ASP A 22 -12.16 -6.77 6.56
N LEU A 23 -11.89 -6.60 5.26
CA LEU A 23 -11.35 -7.66 4.40
C LEU A 23 -9.85 -7.90 4.59
N LEU A 24 -9.22 -7.19 5.51
CA LEU A 24 -7.85 -7.40 5.97
C LEU A 24 -7.86 -7.67 7.49
N ALA A 25 -8.88 -8.36 8.01
CA ALA A 25 -8.99 -8.63 9.45
C ALA A 25 -7.86 -9.52 9.96
N THR A 26 -7.39 -10.47 9.14
CA THR A 26 -6.34 -11.42 9.48
C THR A 26 -5.22 -11.46 8.43
N PRO A 27 -4.05 -12.03 8.74
CA PRO A 27 -3.01 -12.30 7.75
C PRO A 27 -3.48 -13.16 6.57
N ALA A 28 -4.33 -14.15 6.83
CA ALA A 28 -4.90 -15.00 5.78
C ALA A 28 -5.82 -14.20 4.83
N ASP A 29 -6.65 -13.30 5.37
CA ASP A 29 -7.49 -12.43 4.55
C ASP A 29 -6.65 -11.46 3.70
N ALA A 30 -5.54 -10.96 4.26
CA ALA A 30 -4.60 -10.12 3.54
C ALA A 30 -3.91 -10.86 2.39
N ALA A 31 -3.49 -12.10 2.61
CA ALA A 31 -2.93 -12.95 1.56
C ALA A 31 -3.97 -13.20 0.43
N ALA A 32 -5.20 -13.58 0.79
CA ALA A 32 -6.27 -13.78 -0.19
C ALA A 32 -6.61 -12.51 -0.98
N TRP A 33 -6.56 -11.33 -0.34
CA TRP A 33 -6.73 -10.06 -1.04
C TRP A 33 -5.59 -9.78 -2.03
N LEU A 34 -4.33 -10.04 -1.64
CA LEU A 34 -3.17 -9.85 -2.52
C LEU A 34 -3.24 -10.74 -3.77
N GLU A 35 -3.64 -12.00 -3.61
CA GLU A 35 -3.87 -12.92 -4.73
C GLU A 35 -4.89 -12.36 -5.72
N GLN A 36 -5.99 -11.78 -5.22
CA GLN A 36 -7.02 -11.18 -6.06
C GLN A 36 -6.58 -9.90 -6.78
N GLN A 37 -5.52 -9.21 -6.31
CA GLN A 37 -5.06 -7.95 -6.90
C GLN A 37 -3.79 -8.08 -7.77
N GLN A 38 -3.33 -9.30 -8.07
CA GLN A 38 -2.09 -9.52 -8.83
C GLN A 38 -2.04 -8.73 -10.16
N ASP A 39 -3.13 -8.70 -10.92
CA ASP A 39 -3.21 -7.96 -12.18
C ASP A 39 -3.06 -6.44 -11.98
N GLN A 40 -3.64 -5.90 -10.91
CA GLN A 40 -3.51 -4.47 -10.60
C GLN A 40 -2.09 -4.10 -10.18
N PHE A 41 -1.38 -5.02 -9.51
CA PHE A 41 0.05 -4.83 -9.23
C PHE A 41 0.87 -4.88 -10.51
N VAL A 42 0.56 -5.78 -11.44
CA VAL A 42 1.24 -5.84 -12.75
C VAL A 42 1.04 -4.54 -13.53
N GLU A 43 -0.17 -3.95 -13.51
CA GLU A 43 -0.43 -2.66 -14.16
C GLU A 43 0.45 -1.53 -13.59
N VAL A 44 0.69 -1.52 -12.28
CA VAL A 44 1.52 -0.47 -11.63
C VAL A 44 3.02 -0.74 -11.80
N LEU A 45 3.43 -1.99 -11.64
CA LEU A 45 4.84 -2.38 -11.62
C LEU A 45 5.39 -2.68 -13.02
N GLY A 46 4.52 -2.84 -14.02
CA GLY A 46 4.87 -3.23 -15.38
C GLY A 46 5.23 -4.72 -15.53
N ARG A 47 5.23 -5.48 -14.44
CA ARG A 47 5.53 -6.93 -14.38
C ARG A 47 5.01 -7.56 -13.08
N PRO A 48 4.91 -8.90 -12.99
CA PRO A 48 4.54 -9.58 -11.76
C PRO A 48 5.43 -9.25 -10.56
N LEU A 49 4.86 -9.19 -9.35
CA LEU A 49 5.59 -8.90 -8.10
C LEU A 49 6.81 -9.82 -7.89
N ALA A 50 6.66 -11.12 -8.16
CA ALA A 50 7.74 -12.09 -8.03
C ALA A 50 8.90 -11.80 -9.00
N GLU A 51 8.61 -11.32 -10.22
CA GLU A 51 9.62 -10.89 -11.18
C GLU A 51 10.26 -9.58 -10.80
N GLN A 52 9.48 -8.62 -10.28
CA GLN A 52 9.99 -7.35 -9.81
C GLN A 52 11.04 -7.53 -8.71
N ALA A 53 10.81 -8.45 -7.76
CA ALA A 53 11.77 -8.78 -6.71
C ALA A 53 13.11 -9.28 -7.27
N ARG A 54 13.08 -10.14 -8.30
CA ARG A 54 14.28 -10.68 -8.94
C ARG A 54 15.11 -9.61 -9.66
N HIS A 55 14.45 -8.66 -10.32
CA HIS A 55 15.12 -7.60 -11.07
C HIS A 55 15.67 -6.47 -10.19
N SER A 56 15.02 -6.22 -9.05
CA SER A 56 15.39 -5.16 -8.11
C SER A 56 16.51 -5.59 -7.15
N ALA A 57 16.84 -6.88 -7.09
CA ALA A 57 17.97 -7.37 -6.32
C ALA A 57 19.25 -6.69 -6.84
N PRO A 58 20.08 -6.09 -5.96
CA PRO A 58 21.34 -5.52 -6.38
C PRO A 58 22.14 -6.62 -7.08
N ARG A 59 22.38 -6.42 -8.38
CA ARG A 59 23.27 -7.29 -9.13
C ARG A 59 24.62 -7.18 -8.42
N ALA A 60 25.09 -8.29 -7.84
CA ALA A 60 26.41 -8.32 -7.22
C ALA A 60 27.38 -7.68 -8.20
N PRO A 61 28.26 -6.75 -7.75
CA PRO A 61 29.26 -6.20 -8.65
C PRO A 61 29.97 -7.40 -9.26
N ALA A 62 29.96 -7.49 -10.60
CA ALA A 62 30.72 -8.51 -11.29
C ALA A 62 32.12 -8.45 -10.68
N ALA A 63 32.56 -9.54 -10.04
CA ALA A 63 33.88 -9.60 -9.44
C ALA A 63 34.84 -9.09 -10.51
N ALA A 64 35.42 -7.91 -10.28
CA ALA A 64 36.44 -7.40 -11.17
C ALA A 64 37.50 -8.48 -11.18
N ALA A 65 37.66 -9.14 -12.33
CA ALA A 65 38.78 -10.03 -12.58
C ALA A 65 40.03 -9.14 -12.50
N GLY A 66 40.56 -9.01 -11.30
CA GLY A 66 41.79 -8.30 -11.00
C GLY A 66 42.94 -9.23 -11.32
N ASP A 67 43.46 -9.14 -12.55
CA ASP A 67 44.81 -9.59 -12.86
C ASP A 67 45.80 -8.54 -12.34
N GLY A 68 46.54 -8.86 -11.28
CA GLY A 68 47.65 -8.03 -10.79
C GLY A 68 48.23 -8.47 -9.45
N PRO A 69 49.56 -8.69 -9.34
CA PRO A 69 50.15 -9.53 -8.30
C PRO A 69 50.42 -8.81 -6.97
N ALA A 70 50.45 -9.62 -5.91
CA ALA A 70 50.75 -9.27 -4.54
C ALA A 70 52.21 -8.83 -4.34
N THR A 71 52.41 -7.78 -3.54
CA THR A 71 53.69 -7.51 -2.87
C THR A 71 53.47 -7.33 -1.38
N SER A 72 54.09 -8.22 -0.61
CA SER A 72 54.07 -8.29 0.84
C SER A 72 55.07 -7.31 1.47
N GLY A 73 54.73 -6.77 2.65
CA GLY A 73 55.67 -6.10 3.56
C GLY A 73 55.07 -5.99 4.98
N PRO A 74 55.80 -6.35 6.06
CA PRO A 74 55.24 -6.53 7.41
C PRO A 74 55.48 -5.30 8.32
N GLY A 75 54.71 -5.19 9.41
CA GLY A 75 54.94 -4.19 10.47
C GLY A 75 53.96 -4.31 11.64
N ALA A 76 54.48 -4.42 12.85
CA ALA A 76 53.83 -4.99 14.03
C ALA A 76 53.06 -4.01 14.96
N ALA A 77 52.23 -4.63 15.81
CA ALA A 77 51.97 -4.38 17.24
C ALA A 77 51.26 -3.10 17.72
N GLY A 78 50.22 -3.32 18.55
CA GLY A 78 49.61 -2.34 19.43
C GLY A 78 48.44 -2.94 20.21
N SER A 79 48.74 -3.59 21.34
CA SER A 79 47.77 -4.10 22.31
C SER A 79 47.04 -2.97 23.02
N ASN A 80 45.74 -3.12 23.31
CA ASN A 80 45.28 -2.86 24.68
C ASN A 80 43.99 -3.59 25.05
N GLU A 81 44.00 -4.05 26.30
CA GLU A 81 43.01 -4.85 27.00
C GLU A 81 41.79 -4.03 27.43
N GLY A 82 40.64 -4.70 27.51
CA GLY A 82 39.39 -4.13 28.01
C GLY A 82 38.24 -5.13 28.02
N ALA A 83 38.48 -6.33 28.56
CA ALA A 83 37.47 -7.39 28.64
C ALA A 83 36.43 -7.08 29.73
N VAL A 84 35.32 -6.44 29.33
CA VAL A 84 34.11 -6.38 30.15
C VAL A 84 33.33 -7.68 29.97
N ARG A 85 33.34 -8.54 31.00
CA ARG A 85 32.48 -9.72 31.08
C ARG A 85 31.01 -9.28 31.14
N ARG A 86 30.24 -9.56 30.09
CA ARG A 86 28.78 -9.47 30.11
C ARG A 86 28.22 -10.88 30.36
N GLY A 87 27.58 -11.06 31.51
CA GLY A 87 26.95 -12.34 31.90
C GLY A 87 25.79 -12.73 30.97
N PRO A 88 25.28 -13.98 31.07
CA PRO A 88 24.25 -14.49 30.18
C PRO A 88 22.91 -13.86 30.56
N GLY A 89 22.59 -12.73 29.95
CA GLY A 89 21.23 -12.20 29.93
C GLY A 89 20.40 -13.06 28.97
N ALA A 90 19.38 -13.73 29.50
CA ALA A 90 18.44 -14.56 28.78
C ALA A 90 18.03 -13.91 27.45
N ALA A 91 18.44 -14.52 26.34
CA ALA A 91 17.86 -14.28 25.03
C ALA A 91 16.42 -14.81 25.09
N GLY A 92 15.50 -13.91 25.42
CA GLY A 92 14.11 -14.11 25.02
C GLY A 92 14.10 -14.10 23.50
N SER A 93 14.02 -15.28 22.90
CA SER A 93 13.72 -15.50 21.50
C SER A 93 12.32 -14.98 21.22
N GLY A 94 12.17 -13.66 21.14
CA GLY A 94 11.01 -13.06 20.50
C GLY A 94 11.17 -13.35 19.02
N GLU A 95 10.61 -14.47 18.55
CA GLU A 95 10.40 -14.70 17.13
C GLU A 95 9.68 -13.45 16.60
N GLY A 96 10.32 -12.70 15.70
CA GLY A 96 9.69 -11.56 15.06
C GLY A 96 8.40 -12.00 14.34
N PRO A 97 7.49 -11.06 14.03
CA PRO A 97 6.27 -11.42 13.32
C PRO A 97 6.60 -12.18 12.04
N SER A 98 5.82 -13.21 11.74
CA SER A 98 5.94 -13.95 10.48
C SER A 98 5.85 -13.00 9.27
N GLY A 99 6.34 -13.42 8.11
CA GLY A 99 6.27 -12.60 6.89
C GLY A 99 4.85 -12.13 6.57
N ASP A 100 3.86 -13.00 6.82
CA ASP A 100 2.44 -12.72 6.60
C ASP A 100 1.89 -11.72 7.60
N GLU A 101 2.26 -11.83 8.88
CA GLU A 101 1.89 -10.84 9.92
C GLU A 101 2.47 -9.46 9.60
N ARG A 102 3.72 -9.40 9.14
CA ARG A 102 4.34 -8.14 8.71
C ARG A 102 3.61 -7.56 7.50
N MET A 103 3.35 -8.37 6.48
CA MET A 103 2.62 -7.96 5.27
C MET A 103 1.23 -7.40 5.64
N HIS A 104 0.49 -8.13 6.47
CA HIS A 104 -0.82 -7.75 6.98
C HIS A 104 -0.78 -6.40 7.71
N GLY A 105 0.14 -6.24 8.66
CA GLY A 105 0.30 -5.00 9.42
C GLY A 105 0.62 -3.80 8.53
N GLU A 106 1.50 -3.96 7.54
CA GLU A 106 1.83 -2.90 6.57
C GLU A 106 0.64 -2.55 5.66
N LEU A 107 -0.10 -3.54 5.16
CA LEU A 107 -1.32 -3.33 4.36
C LEU A 107 -2.39 -2.55 5.13
N VAL A 108 -2.65 -2.94 6.37
CA VAL A 108 -3.62 -2.24 7.25
C VAL A 108 -3.17 -0.80 7.48
N ARG A 109 -1.87 -0.59 7.73
CA ARG A 109 -1.31 0.75 7.98
C ARG A 109 -1.37 1.64 6.75
N ILE A 110 -0.91 1.17 5.58
CA ILE A 110 -0.93 1.96 4.35
C ILE A 110 -2.35 2.22 3.87
N ARG A 111 -3.30 1.29 4.09
CA ARG A 111 -4.72 1.54 3.86
C ARG A 111 -5.22 2.74 4.67
N GLY A 112 -4.82 2.85 5.94
CA GLY A 112 -5.12 4.00 6.77
C GLY A 112 -4.64 5.31 6.14
N ALA A 113 -3.42 5.33 5.61
CA ALA A 113 -2.88 6.48 4.87
C ALA A 113 -3.68 6.80 3.60
N VAL A 114 -3.99 5.80 2.77
CA VAL A 114 -4.82 5.98 1.56
C VAL A 114 -6.17 6.59 1.91
N ARG A 115 -6.86 6.04 2.93
CA ARG A 115 -8.17 6.55 3.36
C ARG A 115 -8.10 7.97 3.93
N ALA A 116 -7.03 8.33 4.64
CA ALA A 116 -6.79 9.70 5.08
C ALA A 116 -6.61 10.69 3.92
N LEU A 117 -5.86 10.30 2.89
CA LEU A 117 -5.70 11.14 1.70
C LEU A 117 -6.99 11.23 0.87
N PHE A 118 -7.80 10.16 0.80
CA PHE A 118 -9.11 10.20 0.16
C PHE A 118 -10.08 11.11 0.91
N ALA A 119 -10.11 11.02 2.25
CA ALA A 119 -10.86 11.94 3.10
C ALA A 119 -10.45 13.40 2.86
N ARG A 120 -9.14 13.67 2.74
CA ARG A 120 -8.63 15.00 2.39
C ARG A 120 -9.07 15.44 1.00
N ALA A 121 -9.07 14.54 0.03
CA ALA A 121 -9.38 14.83 -1.37
C ALA A 121 -10.86 15.15 -1.62
N VAL A 122 -11.77 14.63 -0.78
CA VAL A 122 -13.22 14.92 -0.89
C VAL A 122 -13.66 16.18 -0.14
N ALA A 123 -12.76 16.85 0.59
CA ALA A 123 -13.06 18.09 1.28
C ALA A 123 -13.49 19.22 0.31
N PRO A 124 -14.45 20.09 0.69
CA PRO A 124 -15.08 20.23 2.00
C PRO A 124 -16.22 19.22 2.29
N GLY A 125 -16.48 18.26 1.38
CA GLY A 125 -17.42 17.17 1.64
C GLY A 125 -16.99 16.33 2.84
N ALA A 126 -17.97 15.68 3.47
CA ALA A 126 -17.70 14.79 4.61
C ALA A 126 -16.88 13.56 4.16
N PRO A 127 -15.90 13.12 4.96
CA PRO A 127 -15.19 11.88 4.71
C PRO A 127 -16.14 10.68 4.86
N SER A 128 -15.66 9.49 4.49
CA SER A 128 -16.39 8.25 4.77
C SER A 128 -16.65 8.12 6.28
N ARG A 129 -17.83 7.58 6.65
CA ARG A 129 -18.20 7.46 8.07
C ARG A 129 -17.28 6.55 8.88
N ALA A 130 -16.70 5.54 8.26
CA ALA A 130 -15.69 4.70 8.92
C ALA A 130 -14.45 5.49 9.35
N ASP A 131 -14.21 6.65 8.73
CA ASP A 131 -12.99 7.43 8.94
C ASP A 131 -13.14 8.52 10.00
N SER A 132 -14.39 8.87 10.37
CA SER A 132 -14.71 10.03 11.20
C SER A 132 -13.91 10.20 12.51
N HIS A 133 -13.38 9.11 13.07
CA HIS A 133 -12.54 9.13 14.28
C HIS A 133 -11.19 8.40 14.13
N LEU A 134 -10.86 7.89 12.94
CA LEU A 134 -9.76 6.93 12.74
C LEU A 134 -8.71 7.42 11.75
N LEU A 135 -8.81 8.64 11.24
CA LEU A 135 -7.89 9.12 10.22
C LEU A 135 -6.49 9.37 10.77
N MET A 136 -5.52 8.82 10.05
CA MET A 136 -4.13 9.24 10.14
C MET A 136 -4.02 10.74 9.83
N ASP A 137 -3.11 11.43 10.52
CA ASP A 137 -2.73 12.79 10.15
C ASP A 137 -2.33 12.87 8.66
N VAL A 138 -2.78 13.91 7.97
CA VAL A 138 -2.56 14.07 6.53
C VAL A 138 -1.06 14.17 6.21
N GLY A 139 -0.28 14.85 7.05
CA GLY A 139 1.17 14.94 6.88
C GLY A 139 1.86 13.58 7.02
N ALA A 140 1.46 12.79 8.02
CA ALA A 140 1.93 11.42 8.19
C ALA A 140 1.54 10.51 7.02
N ALA A 141 0.30 10.61 6.54
CA ALA A 141 -0.19 9.85 5.38
C ALA A 141 0.59 10.19 4.11
N LEU A 142 0.84 11.48 3.84
CA LEU A 142 1.67 11.94 2.71
C LEU A 142 3.08 11.37 2.79
N ARG A 143 3.73 11.45 3.96
CA ARG A 143 5.08 10.89 4.15
C ARG A 143 5.10 9.39 3.88
N MET A 144 4.14 8.64 4.42
CA MET A 144 4.06 7.20 4.25
C MET A 144 3.89 6.81 2.78
N ILE A 145 2.95 7.43 2.07
CA ILE A 145 2.69 7.14 0.65
C ILE A 145 3.90 7.49 -0.22
N ASN A 146 4.52 8.66 0.00
CA ASN A 146 5.68 9.10 -0.76
C ASN A 146 6.92 8.22 -0.48
N GLN A 147 7.16 7.85 0.77
CA GLN A 147 8.26 6.93 1.13
C GLN A 147 8.04 5.55 0.53
N ALA A 148 6.81 5.02 0.60
CA ALA A 148 6.48 3.75 0.00
C ALA A 148 6.72 3.77 -1.52
N ALA A 149 6.13 4.73 -2.24
CA ALA A 149 6.30 4.86 -3.69
C ALA A 149 7.77 5.06 -4.10
N GLY A 150 8.54 5.83 -3.31
CA GLY A 150 9.95 6.11 -3.57
C GLY A 150 10.83 4.86 -3.59
N ARG A 151 10.42 3.75 -2.97
CA ARG A 151 11.17 2.48 -2.99
C ARG A 151 11.26 1.85 -4.39
N LEU A 152 10.35 2.16 -5.31
CA LEU A 152 10.45 1.74 -6.71
C LEU A 152 11.59 2.45 -7.47
N GLY A 153 12.10 3.57 -6.96
CA GLY A 153 13.10 4.38 -7.66
C GLY A 153 12.57 5.00 -8.97
N ALA A 154 13.50 5.39 -9.85
CA ALA A 154 13.16 5.97 -11.14
C ALA A 154 12.75 4.89 -12.16
N GLN A 155 11.84 5.23 -13.07
CA GLN A 155 11.58 4.40 -14.24
C GLN A 155 12.80 4.39 -15.16
N LYS A 156 13.08 3.22 -15.72
CA LYS A 156 14.14 2.97 -16.68
C LYS A 156 13.51 2.40 -17.95
N LEU A 157 13.98 2.91 -19.07
CA LEU A 157 13.71 2.34 -20.37
C LEU A 157 14.60 1.11 -20.55
N VAL A 158 14.01 -0.02 -20.91
CA VAL A 158 14.71 -1.29 -21.07
C VAL A 158 14.44 -1.88 -22.46
N TRP A 159 15.47 -2.51 -23.03
CA TRP A 159 15.35 -3.40 -24.21
C TRP A 159 15.85 -4.77 -23.80
N GLU A 160 15.00 -5.78 -23.92
CA GLU A 160 15.37 -7.17 -23.65
C GLU A 160 15.68 -7.84 -25.00
N GLY A 161 16.97 -7.92 -25.34
CA GLY A 161 17.43 -8.45 -26.62
C GLY A 161 16.91 -7.63 -27.81
N ASP A 162 16.44 -8.33 -28.86
CA ASP A 162 15.83 -7.71 -30.05
C ASP A 162 14.31 -7.43 -29.88
N GLY A 163 13.81 -7.47 -28.64
CA GLY A 163 12.40 -7.22 -28.33
C GLY A 163 11.99 -5.75 -28.34
N ASP A 164 10.69 -5.51 -28.12
CA ASP A 164 10.13 -4.17 -28.00
C ASP A 164 10.61 -3.44 -26.73
N PRO A 165 10.72 -2.09 -26.76
CA PRO A 165 11.06 -1.31 -25.57
C PRO A 165 10.02 -1.51 -24.46
N GLY A 166 10.51 -1.73 -23.24
CA GLY A 166 9.72 -1.82 -22.03
C GLY A 166 10.09 -0.76 -20.99
N VAL A 167 9.29 -0.69 -19.93
CA VAL A 167 9.60 0.11 -18.74
C VAL A 167 9.88 -0.82 -17.56
N ALA A 168 10.92 -0.50 -16.80
CA ALA A 168 11.24 -1.17 -15.55
C ALA A 168 11.48 -0.15 -14.44
N TRP A 169 11.19 -0.53 -13.20
CA TRP A 169 11.54 0.27 -12.02
C TRP A 169 13.00 0.04 -11.62
N GLY A 170 13.73 1.14 -11.37
CA GLY A 170 15.16 1.13 -11.10
C GLY A 170 15.56 1.09 -9.62
N GLY A 171 14.59 0.96 -8.72
CA GLY A 171 14.78 0.87 -7.27
C GLY A 171 15.48 -0.42 -6.83
N GLY A 172 15.99 -0.42 -5.60
CA GLY A 172 16.90 -1.45 -5.08
C GLY A 172 16.31 -2.40 -4.04
N THR A 173 14.98 -2.41 -3.84
CA THR A 173 14.36 -3.35 -2.91
C THR A 173 13.84 -4.59 -3.61
N ALA A 174 14.27 -5.75 -3.14
CA ALA A 174 13.71 -7.04 -3.51
C ALA A 174 12.72 -7.58 -2.46
N ASP A 175 12.48 -6.83 -1.36
CA ASP A 175 11.58 -7.24 -0.29
C ASP A 175 10.12 -7.21 -0.80
N PRO A 176 9.41 -8.35 -0.82
CA PRO A 176 8.03 -8.42 -1.30
C PRO A 176 7.09 -7.45 -0.59
N VAL A 177 7.25 -7.25 0.72
CA VAL A 177 6.41 -6.31 1.49
C VAL A 177 6.63 -4.89 1.00
N GLU A 178 7.90 -4.50 0.81
CA GLU A 178 8.23 -3.16 0.32
C GLU A 178 7.72 -2.93 -1.09
N LEU A 179 7.81 -3.92 -1.98
CA LEU A 179 7.27 -3.83 -3.35
C LEU A 179 5.75 -3.67 -3.36
N VAL A 180 5.02 -4.41 -2.52
CA VAL A 180 3.57 -4.25 -2.36
C VAL A 180 3.24 -2.84 -1.88
N MET A 181 3.91 -2.36 -0.82
CA MET A 181 3.68 -0.99 -0.32
C MET A 181 4.02 0.06 -1.38
N ALA A 182 5.07 -0.16 -2.16
CA ALA A 182 5.50 0.77 -3.19
C ALA A 182 4.52 0.83 -4.36
N GLY A 183 3.96 -0.32 -4.79
CA GLY A 183 2.88 -0.38 -5.76
C GLY A 183 1.62 0.35 -5.29
N VAL A 184 1.20 0.15 -4.04
CA VAL A 184 0.07 0.88 -3.44
C VAL A 184 0.36 2.38 -3.37
N GLY A 185 1.56 2.77 -2.91
CA GLY A 185 1.98 4.16 -2.84
C GLY A 185 1.95 4.84 -4.20
N ARG A 186 2.47 4.17 -5.23
CA ARG A 186 2.49 4.67 -6.61
C ARG A 186 1.07 4.82 -7.17
N SER A 187 0.23 3.80 -7.05
CA SER A 187 -1.18 3.87 -7.47
C SER A 187 -1.92 5.01 -6.77
N THR A 188 -1.64 5.25 -5.49
CA THR A 188 -2.26 6.35 -4.73
C THR A 188 -1.85 7.72 -5.26
N ILE A 189 -0.57 7.92 -5.57
CA ILE A 189 -0.06 9.16 -6.17
C ILE A 189 -0.68 9.38 -7.55
N GLU A 190 -0.66 8.37 -8.42
CA GLU A 190 -1.22 8.44 -9.76
C GLU A 190 -2.72 8.78 -9.74
N PHE A 191 -3.48 8.14 -8.86
CA PHE A 191 -4.90 8.41 -8.70
C PHE A 191 -5.19 9.83 -8.20
N LEU A 192 -4.53 10.27 -7.12
CA LEU A 192 -4.81 11.57 -6.50
C LEU A 192 -4.34 12.76 -7.32
N THR A 193 -3.44 12.54 -8.28
CA THR A 193 -2.96 13.56 -9.22
C THR A 193 -3.65 13.52 -10.58
N SER A 194 -4.57 12.56 -10.80
CA SER A 194 -5.30 12.44 -12.06
C SER A 194 -6.61 13.24 -12.10
N ALA A 195 -7.23 13.27 -13.28
CA ALA A 195 -8.57 13.83 -13.48
C ALA A 195 -9.65 13.10 -12.65
N ASP A 196 -9.48 11.80 -12.38
CA ASP A 196 -10.45 11.00 -11.62
C ASP A 196 -10.56 11.43 -10.16
N ARG A 197 -9.53 12.09 -9.62
CA ARG A 197 -9.60 12.74 -8.30
C ARG A 197 -10.83 13.64 -8.16
N ALA A 198 -11.22 14.37 -9.22
CA ALA A 198 -12.38 15.25 -9.20
C ALA A 198 -13.72 14.50 -9.12
N ARG A 199 -13.75 13.21 -9.47
CA ARG A 199 -14.91 12.32 -9.41
C ARG A 199 -14.99 11.55 -8.09
N LEU A 200 -13.95 11.56 -7.27
CA LEU A 200 -13.95 10.88 -5.97
C LEU A 200 -15.00 11.48 -5.02
N ARG A 201 -15.81 10.60 -4.41
CA ARG A 201 -16.83 10.94 -3.41
C ARG A 201 -16.82 9.94 -2.28
N ALA A 202 -17.21 10.37 -1.07
CA ALA A 202 -17.67 9.47 -0.03
C ALA A 202 -19.17 9.19 -0.24
N CYS A 203 -19.61 7.93 -0.08
CA CYS A 203 -21.03 7.61 -0.23
C CYS A 203 -21.85 8.18 0.93
N PRO A 204 -22.87 9.03 0.68
CA PRO A 204 -23.65 9.67 1.74
C PRO A 204 -24.73 8.76 2.33
N ALA A 205 -24.93 7.55 1.77
CA ALA A 205 -25.98 6.65 2.23
C ALA A 205 -25.78 6.25 3.70
N ALA A 206 -26.90 6.00 4.38
CA ALA A 206 -26.87 5.53 5.75
C ALA A 206 -26.04 4.25 5.85
N ARG A 207 -25.15 4.23 6.84
CA ARG A 207 -24.23 3.15 7.18
C ARG A 207 -23.24 2.77 6.06
N CYS A 208 -23.15 3.53 4.97
CA CYS A 208 -22.14 3.29 3.96
C CYS A 208 -20.79 3.86 4.38
N VAL A 209 -19.72 3.12 4.07
CA VAL A 209 -18.34 3.46 4.42
C VAL A 209 -17.40 3.49 3.22
N LYS A 210 -17.96 3.39 2.01
CA LYS A 210 -17.20 3.36 0.75
C LYS A 210 -16.94 4.75 0.22
N TYR A 211 -15.74 4.94 -0.33
CA TYR A 211 -15.51 5.94 -1.37
C TYR A 211 -15.97 5.37 -2.73
N PHE A 212 -16.27 6.24 -3.70
CA PHE A 212 -16.61 5.85 -5.07
C PHE A 212 -16.23 6.93 -6.07
N LEU A 213 -16.06 6.55 -7.34
CA LEU A 213 -15.97 7.48 -8.45
C LEU A 213 -17.37 7.76 -8.99
N GLN A 214 -17.71 9.04 -9.08
CA GLN A 214 -18.95 9.52 -9.67
C GLN A 214 -18.79 9.49 -11.20
N ASP A 215 -19.41 8.50 -11.85
CA ASP A 215 -19.36 8.32 -13.31
C ASP A 215 -20.42 9.17 -14.00
N ASP A 216 -21.61 9.28 -13.40
CA ASP A 216 -22.71 10.14 -13.84
C ASP A 216 -22.87 11.30 -12.83
N PRO A 217 -22.98 12.57 -13.27
CA PRO A 217 -23.24 13.71 -12.39
C PRO A 217 -24.47 13.55 -11.47
N ARG A 218 -25.45 12.73 -11.87
CA ARG A 218 -26.66 12.39 -11.09
C ARG A 218 -26.43 11.23 -10.11
N GLN A 219 -25.31 10.53 -10.19
CA GLN A 219 -24.97 9.45 -9.27
C GLN A 219 -24.65 10.03 -7.89
N MET A 220 -25.61 9.86 -6.96
CA MET A 220 -25.47 10.35 -5.58
C MET A 220 -24.89 9.28 -4.62
N TRP A 221 -24.89 8.00 -5.01
CA TRP A 221 -24.51 6.89 -4.16
C TRP A 221 -23.57 5.92 -4.89
N CYS A 222 -22.74 5.20 -4.12
CA CYS A 222 -21.80 4.23 -4.68
C CYS A 222 -22.46 3.03 -5.36
N SER A 223 -23.75 2.78 -5.13
CA SER A 223 -24.50 1.68 -5.77
C SER A 223 -26.02 1.89 -5.71
N ALA A 224 -26.75 1.18 -6.59
CA ALA A 224 -28.21 1.15 -6.59
C ALA A 224 -28.80 0.68 -5.24
N SER A 225 -28.17 -0.31 -4.61
CA SER A 225 -28.56 -0.80 -3.27
C SER A 225 -28.48 0.31 -2.21
N CYS A 226 -27.44 1.15 -2.24
CA CYS A 226 -27.34 2.31 -1.34
C CYS A 226 -28.45 3.34 -1.60
N GLY A 227 -28.78 3.60 -2.88
CA GLY A 227 -29.89 4.48 -3.24
C GLY A 227 -31.26 3.93 -2.79
N ASN A 228 -31.51 2.64 -2.95
CA ASN A 228 -32.74 1.98 -2.48
C ASN A 228 -32.87 2.10 -0.95
N ARG A 229 -31.78 1.84 -0.21
CA ARG A 229 -31.75 1.98 1.25
C ARG A 229 -32.11 3.38 1.71
N GLU A 230 -31.60 4.42 1.06
CA GLU A 230 -31.95 5.80 1.41
C GLU A 230 -33.39 6.18 1.08
N ARG A 231 -33.96 5.65 -0.01
CA ARG A 231 -35.39 5.82 -0.30
C ARG A 231 -36.26 5.20 0.79
N VAL A 232 -35.92 4.00 1.25
CA VAL A 232 -36.60 3.31 2.35
C VAL A 232 -36.46 4.08 3.66
N ASN A 233 -35.26 4.53 4.03
CA ASN A 233 -35.02 5.33 5.25
C ASN A 233 -35.85 6.62 5.28
N ARG A 234 -35.95 7.31 4.14
CA ARG A 234 -36.77 8.52 4.00
C ARG A 234 -38.25 8.24 4.24
N HIS A 235 -38.75 7.11 3.74
CA HIS A 235 -40.14 6.69 3.94
C HIS A 235 -40.47 6.39 5.41
N TYR A 236 -39.59 5.65 6.10
CA TYR A 236 -39.75 5.39 7.54
C TYR A 236 -39.70 6.68 8.38
N ARG A 237 -38.75 7.58 8.10
CA ARG A 237 -38.65 8.88 8.80
C ARG A 237 -39.95 9.67 8.70
N LYS A 238 -40.57 9.70 7.52
CA LYS A 238 -41.87 10.39 7.31
C LYS A 238 -43.02 9.76 8.10
N ARG A 239 -43.01 8.43 8.30
CA ARG A 239 -44.05 7.69 9.04
C ARG A 239 -43.89 7.73 10.56
N HIS A 240 -42.69 8.01 11.05
CA HIS A 240 -42.40 8.13 12.49
C HIS A 240 -42.34 9.57 12.99
N SER A 241 -42.47 10.56 12.10
CA SER A 241 -42.49 11.98 12.43
C SER A 241 -43.88 12.61 12.31
N GLY A 242 -44.94 11.81 12.14
CA GLY A 242 -46.34 12.21 12.15
C GLY A 242 -47.11 11.32 13.09
#